data_AF-A0A2E3WBW7-F1
#
_entry.id   AF-A0A2E3WBW7-F1
#
_cell.length_a   1.000
_cell.length_b   1.000
_cell.length_c   1.000
_cell.angle_alpha   90.00
_cell.angle_beta   90.00
_cell.angle_gamma   90.00
#
_symmetry.space_group_name_H-M   'P 1'
#
loop_
_entity.id
_entity.type
_entity.pdbx_description
1 polymer ?
#
loop_
_entity_poly.entity_id
_entity_poly.type
_entity_poly.pdbx_seq_one_letter_code
_entity_poly.pdbx_strand_id
1 'polypeptide(L)' 'KVMLKLYKGNVIVVGRDSESDSLYDDHIVTFEDDAGAYDQADASGFIKLNALRMKIAAKKGRDIT' A
#
# COMPACT_ATOMS: atom_id res chain seq x y z
N LYS A 1 19.14 -4.91 5.17
CA LYS A 1 19.83 -5.72 4.14
C LYS A 1 18.93 -5.91 2.92
N VAL A 2 19.51 -5.92 1.71
CA VAL A 2 18.79 -6.25 0.46
C VAL A 2 19.45 -7.48 -0.14
N MET A 3 18.65 -8.50 -0.44
CA MET A 3 19.13 -9.74 -1.07
C MET A 3 18.90 -9.65 -2.58
N LEU A 4 19.95 -9.93 -3.35
CA LEU A 4 19.95 -9.81 -4.81
C LEU A 4 20.32 -11.14 -5.47
N LYS A 5 19.68 -11.44 -6.60
CA LYS A 5 20.07 -12.48 -7.54
C LYS A 5 20.62 -11.84 -8.80
N LEU A 6 21.85 -12.20 -9.15
CA LEU A 6 22.53 -11.72 -10.36
C LEU A 6 22.47 -12.82 -11.42
N TYR A 7 21.92 -12.52 -12.59
CA TYR A 7 21.78 -13.52 -13.65
C TYR A 7 21.88 -12.88 -15.04
N LYS A 8 22.90 -13.29 -15.83
CA LYS A 8 23.10 -12.88 -17.23
C LYS A 8 22.97 -11.36 -17.44
N GLY A 9 23.61 -10.57 -16.57
CA GLY A 9 23.55 -9.10 -16.62
C GLY A 9 22.30 -8.48 -15.99
N ASN A 10 21.36 -9.27 -15.49
CA ASN A 10 20.21 -8.80 -14.72
C ASN A 10 20.48 -8.79 -13.21
N VAL A 11 19.81 -7.89 -12.49
CA VAL A 11 19.83 -7.74 -11.03
C VAL A 11 18.39 -7.83 -10.53
N ILE A 12 18.10 -8.83 -9.69
CA ILE A 12 16.75 -9.10 -9.20
C ILE A 12 16.74 -9.01 -7.68
N VAL A 13 15.88 -8.17 -7.12
CA VAL A 13 15.66 -8.13 -5.67
C VAL A 13 14.84 -9.35 -5.25
N VAL A 14 15.39 -10.15 -4.35
CA VAL A 14 14.74 -11.37 -3.83
C VAL A 14 14.36 -11.27 -2.35
N GLY A 15 14.78 -10.22 -1.65
CA GLY A 15 14.32 -9.95 -0.30
C GLY A 15 14.85 -8.64 0.27
N ARG A 16 14.16 -8.16 1.32
CA ARG A 16 14.44 -6.92 2.04
C ARG A 16 14.27 -7.18 3.53
N ASP A 17 15.15 -6.59 4.32
CA ASP A 17 15.14 -6.66 5.77
C ASP A 17 15.74 -5.36 6.32
N SER A 18 15.31 -4.89 7.48
CA SER A 18 15.85 -3.70 8.15
C SER A 18 15.73 -3.88 9.66
N GLU A 19 16.86 -4.05 10.34
CA GLU A 19 16.89 -4.34 11.78
C GLU A 19 16.48 -3.13 12.63
N SER A 20 16.78 -1.92 12.18
CA SER A 20 16.59 -0.68 12.97
C SER A 20 15.49 0.24 12.47
N ASP A 21 15.06 0.09 11.22
CA ASP A 21 14.19 1.05 10.54
C ASP A 21 13.32 0.34 9.49
N SER A 22 12.56 -0.66 9.93
CA SER A 22 11.53 -1.28 9.10
C SER A 22 10.19 -0.61 9.39
N LEU A 23 9.53 -0.08 8.36
CA LEU A 23 8.13 0.35 8.41
C LEU A 23 7.17 -0.76 7.96
N TYR A 24 7.69 -1.94 7.64
CA TYR A 24 6.88 -3.12 7.38
C TYR A 24 6.49 -3.76 8.71
N ASP A 25 5.20 -4.02 8.88
CA ASP A 25 4.59 -4.64 10.05
C ASP A 25 3.73 -5.83 9.57
N ASP A 26 4.12 -7.04 9.95
CA ASP A 26 3.47 -8.29 9.55
C ASP A 26 2.08 -8.47 10.17
N HIS A 27 1.82 -7.86 11.32
CA HIS A 27 0.51 -7.89 11.99
C HIS A 27 -0.53 -7.00 11.30
N ILE A 28 -0.10 -5.92 10.64
CA ILE A 28 -1.01 -5.02 9.91
C ILE A 28 -1.34 -5.55 8.51
N VAL A 29 -0.38 -6.20 7.85
CA VAL A 29 -0.49 -6.60 6.43
C VAL A 29 -0.97 -8.05 6.23
N THR A 30 -1.17 -8.80 7.32
CA THR A 30 -1.62 -10.19 7.24
C THR A 30 -3.07 -10.29 6.74
N PHE A 31 -3.38 -11.40 6.07
CA PHE A 31 -4.75 -11.77 5.70
C PHE A 31 -5.42 -12.68 6.74
N GLU A 32 -4.69 -13.10 7.77
CA GLU A 32 -5.24 -13.88 8.88
C GLU A 32 -5.92 -12.99 9.92
N ASP A 33 -6.43 -13.57 11.01
CA ASP A 33 -7.05 -12.85 12.13
C ASP A 33 -6.00 -11.94 12.78
N ASP A 34 -5.96 -10.69 12.31
CA ASP A 34 -5.01 -9.62 12.65
C ASP A 34 -5.20 -9.08 14.08
N ALA A 35 -5.91 -9.84 14.92
CA ALA A 35 -6.30 -9.49 16.28
C ALA A 35 -6.96 -8.10 16.39
N GLY A 36 -7.56 -7.59 15.30
CA GLY A 36 -8.15 -6.25 15.24
C GLY A 36 -7.15 -5.12 14.98
N ALA A 37 -5.95 -5.41 14.47
CA ALA A 37 -4.98 -4.39 14.07
C ALA A 37 -5.46 -3.55 12.87
N TYR A 38 -6.40 -4.07 12.06
CA TYR A 38 -6.96 -3.34 10.92
C TYR A 38 -8.48 -3.56 10.77
N ASP A 39 -9.27 -2.49 10.92
CA ASP A 39 -10.71 -2.52 10.59
C ASP A 39 -10.93 -2.25 9.10
N GLN A 40 -11.31 -3.28 8.35
CA GLN A 40 -11.57 -3.18 6.92
C GLN A 40 -12.76 -2.25 6.59
N ALA A 41 -13.69 -2.02 7.53
CA ALA A 41 -14.83 -1.12 7.31
C ALA A 41 -14.38 0.33 7.09
N ASP A 42 -13.30 0.76 7.74
CA ASP A 42 -12.75 2.12 7.64
C ASP A 42 -12.25 2.44 6.21
N ALA A 43 -11.81 1.43 5.46
CA ALA A 43 -11.37 1.59 4.08
C ALA A 43 -12.46 2.22 3.20
N SER A 44 -13.73 1.86 3.42
CA SER A 44 -14.86 2.40 2.68
C SER A 44 -15.01 3.92 2.87
N GLY A 45 -14.83 4.39 4.10
CA GLY A 45 -14.86 5.82 4.43
C GLY A 45 -13.69 6.57 3.80
N PHE A 46 -12.48 6.03 3.95
CA PHE A 46 -11.25 6.61 3.39
C PHE A 46 -11.31 6.74 1.87
N ILE A 47 -11.74 5.70 1.15
CA ILE A 47 -11.88 5.71 -0.32
C ILE A 47 -12.88 6.78 -0.76
N LYS A 48 -14.05 6.84 -0.10
CA LYS A 48 -15.09 7.82 -0.44
C LYS A 48 -14.61 9.25 -0.24
N LEU A 49 -13.89 9.52 0.86
CA LEU A 49 -13.38 10.85 1.18
C LEU A 49 -12.28 11.27 0.21
N ASN A 50 -11.30 10.41 -0.06
CA ASN A 50 -10.22 10.71 -1.02
C ASN A 50 -10.76 10.95 -2.43
N ALA A 51 -11.75 10.17 -2.86
CA ALA A 51 -12.39 10.32 -4.16
C ALA A 51 -13.34 11.53 -4.25
N LEU A 52 -13.68 12.20 -3.14
CA LEU A 52 -14.70 13.23 -3.10
C LEU A 52 -14.41 14.37 -4.08
N ARG A 53 -13.17 14.87 -4.11
CA ARG A 53 -12.77 15.95 -5.02
C ARG A 53 -12.92 15.57 -6.49
N MET A 54 -12.59 14.32 -6.83
CA MET A 54 -12.70 13.78 -8.19
C MET A 54 -14.17 13.67 -8.60
N LYS A 55 -15.03 13.15 -7.70
CA LYS A 55 -16.48 13.05 -7.93
C LYS A 55 -17.12 14.43 -8.17
N ILE A 56 -16.71 15.44 -7.41
CA ILE A 56 -17.21 16.82 -7.59
C ILE A 56 -16.74 17.40 -8.92
N ALA A 57 -15.45 17.23 -9.27
CA ALA A 57 -14.90 17.71 -10.54
C ALA A 57 -15.60 17.07 -11.75
N ALA A 58 -15.79 15.75 -11.73
CA ALA A 58 -16.52 15.01 -12.76
C ALA A 58 -17.97 15.50 -12.87
N LYS A 59 -18.68 15.69 -11.74
CA LYS A 59 -20.04 16.23 -11.73
C LYS A 59 -20.13 17.66 -12.31
N LYS A 60 -19.05 18.44 -12.19
CA LYS A 60 -18.94 19.80 -12.74
C LYS A 60 -18.38 19.83 -14.17
N GLY A 61 -18.11 18.68 -14.79
CA GLY A 61 -17.55 18.58 -16.15
C GLY A 61 -16.13 19.12 -16.28
N ARG A 62 -15.34 19.11 -15.20
CA ARG A 62 -13.94 19.56 -15.22
C ARG A 62 -13.04 18.40 -15.61
N ASP A 63 -12.10 18.66 -16.52
CA ASP A 63 -11.00 17.73 -16.78
C ASP A 63 -10.10 17.64 -15.55
N ILE A 64 -9.74 16.42 -15.17
CA ILE A 64 -8.93 16.10 -14.00
C ILE A 64 -7.56 15.50 -14.39
N THR A 65 -7.22 15.63 -15.67
CA THR A 65 -5.99 15.15 -16.29
C THR A 65 -5.03 16.30 -16.58
#